data_AF-A0A0L0FMJ6-F1
#
_entry.id   AF-A0A0L0FMJ6-F1
#
_cell.length_a   1.000
_cell.length_b   1.000
_cell.length_c   1.000
_cell.angle_alpha   90.00
_cell.angle_beta   90.00
_cell.angle_gamma   90.00
#
_symmetry.space_group_name_H-M   'P 1'
#
loop_
_entity.id
_entity.type
_entity.pdbx_description
1 polymer ?
#
loop_
_entity_poly.entity_id
_entity_poly.type
_entity_poly.pdbx_seq_one_letter_code
_entity_poly.pdbx_strand_id
1 'polypeptide(L)'
;MNWHIHVGKPFGGQGVGAECGAMAGSPPVGGHCDPTFACGLATDEVGACDVIGRSVVEGEFVYPCSPEEYEKNPYVCEVVDCSGKFGALKFKIDKHNKNIAKVVASDVDEYGPQLKLIEDRAITFHCGSLCGTLSTGTHK
;
A
#
# COMPACT_ATOMS: atom_id res chain seq x y z
N MET A 1 6.76 -4.32 8.43
CA MET A 1 5.65 -3.35 8.24
C MET A 1 5.44 -3.26 6.76
N ASN A 2 4.27 -3.70 6.29
CA ASN A 2 3.91 -3.53 4.88
C ASN A 2 3.43 -2.09 4.67
N TRP A 3 3.49 -1.60 3.45
CA TRP A 3 3.22 -0.23 3.09
C TRP A 3 2.80 -0.15 1.63
N HIS A 4 1.67 0.51 1.39
CA HIS A 4 1.01 0.60 0.09
C HIS A 4 0.33 1.97 -0.04
N ILE A 5 0.02 2.39 -1.27
CA ILE A 5 -0.81 3.59 -1.49
C ILE A 5 -2.26 3.16 -1.74
N HIS A 6 -3.17 3.69 -0.94
CA HIS A 6 -4.60 3.38 -1.01
C HIS A 6 -5.35 4.41 -1.86
N VAL A 7 -6.53 4.05 -2.36
CA VAL A 7 -7.29 4.91 -3.28
C VAL A 7 -7.77 6.22 -2.64
N GLY A 8 -8.09 6.19 -1.34
CA GLY A 8 -8.60 7.33 -0.57
C GLY A 8 -7.55 8.01 0.29
N LYS A 9 -8.01 9.01 1.07
CA LYS A 9 -7.20 9.72 2.07
C LYS A 9 -8.01 9.99 3.34
N PRO A 10 -7.33 10.07 4.51
CA PRO A 10 -7.97 10.57 5.71
C PRO A 10 -8.38 12.05 5.59
N PHE A 11 -9.52 12.39 6.16
CA PHE A 11 -10.02 13.76 6.21
C PHE A 11 -9.76 14.41 7.56
N GLY A 12 -9.44 15.71 7.58
CA GLY A 12 -9.42 16.54 8.80
C GLY A 12 -8.43 16.10 9.89
N GLY A 13 -7.32 15.44 9.54
CA GLY A 13 -6.32 14.96 10.50
C GLY A 13 -6.72 13.67 11.25
N GLN A 14 -7.79 12.99 10.81
CA GLN A 14 -8.16 11.67 11.33
C GLN A 14 -7.09 10.63 10.96
N GLY A 15 -6.71 9.75 11.88
CA GLY A 15 -5.86 8.59 11.56
C GLY A 15 -6.68 7.51 10.85
N VAL A 16 -6.07 6.68 10.01
CA VAL A 16 -6.72 5.52 9.37
C VAL A 16 -7.36 4.56 10.37
N GLY A 17 -8.59 4.10 10.06
CA GLY A 17 -9.33 3.15 10.90
C GLY A 17 -8.63 1.80 11.03
N ALA A 18 -9.00 0.99 12.02
CA ALA A 18 -8.31 -0.26 12.41
C ALA A 18 -8.18 -1.32 11.29
N GLU A 19 -8.98 -1.23 10.24
CA GLU A 19 -8.98 -2.20 9.14
C GLU A 19 -8.13 -1.76 7.94
N CYS A 20 -7.46 -0.60 8.00
CA CYS A 20 -6.47 -0.06 7.06
C CYS A 20 -6.87 0.06 5.58
N GLY A 21 -7.97 -0.56 5.15
CA GLY A 21 -8.52 -0.61 3.80
C GLY A 21 -10.05 -0.68 3.83
N ALA A 22 -10.65 -0.25 4.94
CA ALA A 22 -12.10 -0.18 5.06
C ALA A 22 -12.66 0.73 3.95
N MET A 23 -13.57 0.19 3.16
CA MET A 23 -14.35 0.95 2.17
C MET A 23 -15.39 1.86 2.83
N ALA A 24 -15.70 1.60 4.12
CA ALA A 24 -16.63 2.36 4.94
C ALA A 24 -16.01 2.61 6.34
N GLY A 25 -16.29 3.77 6.94
CA GLY A 25 -15.72 4.16 8.23
C GLY A 25 -15.14 5.58 8.18
N SER A 26 -14.55 6.06 9.27
CA SER A 26 -13.93 7.40 9.33
C SER A 26 -12.51 7.29 9.88
N PRO A 27 -11.46 7.44 9.05
CA PRO A 27 -11.48 7.65 7.61
C PRO A 27 -11.39 6.32 6.81
N PRO A 28 -12.20 6.16 5.75
CA PRO A 28 -12.05 5.06 4.81
C PRO A 28 -10.97 5.44 3.79
N VAL A 29 -9.93 4.61 3.68
CA VAL A 29 -8.89 4.79 2.64
C VAL A 29 -9.10 3.86 1.45
N GLY A 30 -10.04 2.92 1.55
CA GLY A 30 -10.38 1.97 0.48
C GLY A 30 -9.26 0.98 0.16
N GLY A 31 -9.37 0.29 -0.98
CA GLY A 31 -8.36 -0.66 -1.44
C GLY A 31 -7.07 -0.01 -1.95
N HIS A 32 -6.18 -0.84 -2.48
CA HIS A 32 -4.99 -0.42 -3.20
C HIS A 32 -5.37 0.12 -4.58
N CYS A 33 -4.72 1.20 -4.99
CA CYS A 33 -4.87 1.78 -6.32
C CYS A 33 -4.12 0.93 -7.36
N ASP A 34 -4.83 0.19 -8.21
CA ASP A 34 -4.23 -0.74 -9.18
C ASP A 34 -4.60 -0.41 -10.64
N PRO A 35 -4.07 0.69 -11.21
CA PRO A 35 -4.40 1.11 -12.57
C PRO A 35 -3.90 0.14 -13.66
N THR A 36 -3.09 -0.87 -13.29
CA THR A 36 -2.52 -1.87 -14.20
C THR A 36 -3.17 -3.25 -14.08
N PHE A 37 -4.14 -3.41 -13.16
CA PHE A 37 -4.87 -4.65 -12.93
C PHE A 37 -3.93 -5.84 -12.66
N ALA A 38 -2.94 -5.63 -11.80
CA ALA A 38 -2.10 -6.70 -11.27
C ALA A 38 -2.89 -7.59 -10.27
N CYS A 39 -3.97 -7.06 -9.70
CA CYS A 39 -5.02 -7.76 -8.98
C CYS A 39 -4.54 -8.43 -7.69
N GLY A 40 -3.91 -7.65 -6.82
CA GLY A 40 -3.61 -8.07 -5.47
C GLY A 40 -4.87 -8.25 -4.62
N LEU A 41 -4.72 -8.92 -3.47
CA LEU A 41 -5.81 -9.25 -2.54
C LEU A 41 -6.60 -8.03 -2.05
N ALA A 42 -5.97 -6.86 -2.03
CA ALA A 42 -6.56 -5.62 -1.53
C ALA A 42 -6.85 -4.62 -2.65
N THR A 43 -6.85 -5.04 -3.92
CA THR A 43 -7.16 -4.16 -5.07
C THR A 43 -8.54 -3.52 -4.93
N ASP A 44 -8.65 -2.24 -5.26
CA ASP A 44 -9.96 -1.57 -5.39
C ASP A 44 -10.65 -1.93 -6.72
N GLU A 45 -9.91 -2.50 -7.67
CA GLU A 45 -10.35 -2.80 -9.05
C GLU A 45 -10.95 -4.22 -9.18
N VAL A 46 -11.67 -4.69 -8.16
CA VAL A 46 -12.18 -6.08 -8.06
C VAL A 46 -12.93 -6.51 -9.32
N GLY A 47 -13.85 -5.68 -9.82
CA GLY A 47 -14.64 -6.02 -11.01
C GLY A 47 -13.81 -6.14 -12.29
N ALA A 48 -12.75 -5.32 -12.45
CA ALA A 48 -11.86 -5.44 -13.60
C ALA A 48 -11.00 -6.70 -13.49
N CYS A 49 -10.55 -7.03 -12.28
CA CYS A 49 -9.80 -8.25 -11.99
C CYS A 49 -10.61 -9.53 -12.25
N ASP A 50 -11.89 -9.53 -11.90
CA ASP A 50 -12.81 -10.63 -12.20
C ASP A 50 -12.95 -10.86 -13.71
N VAL A 51 -13.13 -9.78 -14.49
CA VAL A 51 -13.31 -9.85 -15.95
C VAL A 51 -12.09 -10.46 -16.66
N ILE A 52 -10.88 -10.23 -16.14
CA ILE A 52 -9.64 -10.78 -16.71
C ILE A 52 -9.21 -12.11 -16.07
N GLY A 53 -10.05 -12.71 -15.22
CA GLY A 53 -9.77 -14.00 -14.58
C GLY A 53 -8.62 -13.92 -13.56
N ARG A 54 -8.42 -12.76 -12.92
CA ARG A 54 -7.44 -12.53 -11.86
C ARG A 54 -8.09 -12.31 -10.50
N SER A 55 -9.31 -12.80 -10.32
CA SER A 55 -9.98 -12.73 -9.03
C SER A 55 -9.25 -13.57 -8.00
N VAL A 56 -8.89 -12.95 -6.89
CA VAL A 56 -8.26 -13.62 -5.75
C VAL A 56 -9.29 -14.25 -4.80
N VAL A 57 -10.58 -14.05 -5.07
CA VAL A 57 -11.71 -14.41 -4.17
C VAL A 57 -11.92 -15.94 -4.09
N GLU A 58 -11.41 -16.72 -5.05
CA GLU A 58 -11.58 -18.18 -5.08
C GLU A 58 -10.25 -18.96 -5.17
N GLY A 59 -9.12 -18.28 -4.98
CA GLY A 59 -7.79 -18.92 -4.97
C GLY A 59 -7.27 -19.41 -6.32
N GLU A 60 -8.00 -19.15 -7.42
CA GLU A 60 -7.56 -19.50 -8.78
C GLU A 60 -6.38 -18.63 -9.24
N PHE A 61 -6.39 -17.36 -8.86
CA PHE A 61 -5.29 -16.44 -9.13
C PHE A 61 -4.41 -16.26 -7.90
N VAL A 62 -3.12 -16.55 -8.06
CA VAL A 62 -2.10 -16.22 -7.08
C VAL A 62 -1.39 -14.97 -7.55
N TYR A 63 -1.60 -13.87 -6.81
CA TYR A 63 -0.89 -12.61 -7.04
C TYR A 63 0.61 -12.81 -6.80
N PRO A 64 1.47 -12.77 -7.86
CA PRO A 64 2.85 -13.25 -7.77
C PRO A 64 3.84 -12.16 -7.35
N CYS A 65 3.35 -10.98 -6.96
CA CYS A 65 4.22 -9.85 -6.65
C CYS A 65 5.19 -10.17 -5.52
N SER A 66 6.47 -10.00 -5.83
CA SER A 66 7.59 -10.09 -4.91
C SER A 66 8.74 -9.26 -5.48
N PRO A 67 9.77 -8.92 -4.68
CA PRO A 67 10.89 -8.14 -5.22
C PRO A 67 11.59 -8.82 -6.39
N GLU A 68 11.70 -10.15 -6.34
CA GLU A 68 12.32 -10.94 -7.41
C GLU A 68 11.48 -10.93 -8.70
N GLU A 69 10.17 -11.09 -8.59
CA GLU A 69 9.29 -11.07 -9.76
C GLU A 69 9.14 -9.66 -10.33
N TYR A 70 9.17 -8.63 -9.48
CA TYR A 70 9.14 -7.23 -9.91
C TYR A 70 10.35 -6.86 -10.76
N GLU A 71 11.54 -7.31 -10.36
CA GLU A 71 12.78 -7.10 -11.11
C GLU A 71 12.72 -7.73 -12.51
N LYS A 72 12.04 -8.87 -12.66
CA LYS A 72 11.86 -9.55 -13.95
C LYS A 72 10.77 -8.92 -14.81
N ASN A 73 9.66 -8.51 -14.19
CA ASN A 73 8.50 -7.95 -14.87
C ASN A 73 7.76 -6.98 -13.95
N PRO A 74 7.84 -5.65 -14.16
CA PRO A 74 7.24 -4.69 -13.25
C PRO A 74 5.70 -4.73 -13.21
N TYR A 75 5.06 -5.33 -14.22
CA TYR A 75 3.59 -5.43 -14.32
C TYR A 75 2.98 -6.58 -13.51
N VAL A 76 3.79 -7.37 -12.81
CA VAL A 76 3.31 -8.43 -11.90
C VAL A 76 2.83 -7.88 -10.56
N CYS A 77 3.20 -6.65 -10.24
CA CYS A 77 2.85 -5.96 -9.01
C CYS A 77 1.86 -4.83 -9.30
N GLU A 78 0.94 -4.59 -8.36
CA GLU A 78 0.16 -3.36 -8.35
C GLU A 78 1.13 -2.19 -8.29
N VAL A 79 0.86 -1.12 -9.06
CA VAL A 79 1.76 0.04 -9.16
C VAL A 79 2.08 0.64 -7.79
N VAL A 80 1.17 0.50 -6.83
CA VAL A 80 1.27 1.06 -5.48
C VAL A 80 1.59 0.04 -4.38
N ASP A 81 1.80 -1.23 -4.73
CA ASP A 81 2.21 -2.26 -3.77
C ASP A 81 3.71 -2.19 -3.50
N CYS A 82 4.10 -1.17 -2.75
CA CYS A 82 5.51 -0.90 -2.54
C CYS A 82 6.19 -1.97 -1.66
N SER A 83 5.45 -2.68 -0.81
CA SER A 83 6.01 -3.79 -0.03
C SER A 83 6.22 -5.05 -0.85
N GLY A 84 5.34 -5.34 -1.80
CA GLY A 84 5.55 -6.41 -2.77
C GLY A 84 6.78 -6.13 -3.63
N LYS A 85 6.97 -4.88 -4.07
CA LYS A 85 8.11 -4.46 -4.91
C LYS A 85 9.45 -4.41 -4.17
N PHE A 86 9.50 -3.75 -3.01
CA PHE A 86 10.76 -3.41 -2.32
C PHE A 86 10.96 -4.16 -1.00
N GLY A 87 9.98 -4.98 -0.62
CA GLY A 87 9.95 -5.67 0.67
C GLY A 87 9.40 -4.82 1.82
N ALA A 88 9.06 -5.51 2.89
CA ALA A 88 8.53 -4.89 4.10
C ALA A 88 9.58 -4.05 4.84
N LEU A 89 9.17 -2.89 5.35
CA LEU A 89 10.03 -2.04 6.18
C LEU A 89 10.35 -2.74 7.51
N LYS A 90 11.66 -2.76 7.85
CA LYS A 90 12.21 -3.36 9.07
C LYS A 90 12.60 -2.26 10.05
N PHE A 91 11.81 -2.10 11.10
CA PHE A 91 12.03 -1.08 12.13
C PHE A 91 13.01 -1.56 13.19
N LYS A 92 13.81 -0.63 13.71
CA LYS A 92 14.57 -0.81 14.96
C LYS A 92 13.81 -0.12 16.08
N ILE A 93 13.51 -0.89 17.13
CA ILE A 93 12.89 -0.36 18.36
C ILE A 93 14.01 0.22 19.22
N ASP A 94 13.81 1.45 19.70
CA ASP A 94 14.71 2.05 20.68
C ASP A 94 14.61 1.27 22.00
N LYS A 95 15.74 0.68 22.43
CA LYS A 95 15.80 -0.14 23.64
C LYS A 95 15.60 0.68 24.92
N HIS A 96 15.90 1.97 24.89
CA HIS A 96 15.75 2.88 26.02
C HIS A 96 14.38 3.56 26.02
N ASN A 97 13.74 3.69 24.86
CA ASN A 97 12.38 4.19 24.73
C ASN A 97 11.57 3.28 23.78
N LYS A 98 10.98 2.22 24.33
CA LYS A 98 10.22 1.20 23.57
C LYS A 98 9.01 1.73 22.81
N ASN A 99 8.61 2.98 23.04
CA ASN A 99 7.52 3.65 22.32
C ASN A 99 7.99 4.29 21.00
N ILE A 100 9.29 4.27 20.71
CA ILE A 100 9.85 4.83 19.49
C ILE A 100 10.42 3.69 18.63
N ALA A 101 9.86 3.55 17.43
CA ALA A 101 10.40 2.71 16.36
C ALA A 101 10.91 3.60 15.24
N LYS A 102 12.10 3.30 14.69
CA LYS A 102 12.69 4.07 13.58
C LYS A 102 13.04 3.15 12.42
N VAL A 103 12.86 3.67 11.21
CA VAL A 103 13.34 3.06 9.96
C VAL A 103 13.89 4.17 9.08
N VAL A 104 14.96 3.87 8.33
CA VAL A 104 15.43 4.69 7.22
C VAL A 104 15.53 3.75 6.03
N ALA A 105 14.84 4.07 4.95
CA ALA A 105 14.82 3.31 3.72
C ALA A 105 14.71 4.28 2.54
N SER A 106 15.30 3.91 1.42
CA SER A 106 15.24 4.65 0.16
C SER A 106 15.32 3.66 -0.98
N ASP A 107 14.49 3.87 -1.99
CA ASP A 107 14.48 3.10 -3.23
C ASP A 107 14.02 3.99 -4.39
N VAL A 108 14.19 3.54 -5.62
CA VAL A 108 13.76 4.23 -6.84
C VAL A 108 12.86 3.30 -7.64
N ASP A 109 11.62 3.71 -7.83
CA ASP A 109 10.67 3.00 -8.67
C ASP A 109 10.55 3.66 -10.06
N GLU A 110 11.24 3.11 -11.05
CA GLU A 110 11.15 3.60 -12.44
C GLU A 110 9.76 3.37 -13.07
N TYR A 111 8.99 2.43 -12.54
CA TYR A 111 7.63 2.08 -12.99
C TYR A 111 6.57 2.50 -11.95
N GLY A 112 6.96 3.39 -11.03
CA GLY A 112 6.07 3.95 -10.04
C GLY A 112 4.98 4.82 -10.66
N PRO A 113 3.93 5.15 -9.89
CA PRO A 113 2.87 6.01 -10.38
C PRO A 113 3.40 7.43 -10.59
N GLN A 114 2.86 8.12 -11.59
CA GLN A 114 3.05 9.57 -11.69
C GLN A 114 2.54 10.25 -10.41
N LEU A 115 3.27 11.24 -9.89
CA LEU A 115 2.92 11.93 -8.64
C LEU A 115 1.46 12.44 -8.61
N LYS A 116 0.98 12.98 -9.73
CA LYS A 116 -0.40 13.45 -9.89
C LYS A 116 -1.45 12.35 -9.64
N LEU A 117 -1.11 11.09 -9.92
CA LEU A 117 -2.03 9.97 -9.68
C LEU A 117 -2.13 9.60 -8.20
N ILE A 118 -1.24 10.08 -7.33
CA ILE A 118 -1.19 9.73 -5.90
C ILE A 118 -1.24 10.95 -4.96
N GLU A 119 -1.33 12.17 -5.50
CA GLU A 119 -1.30 13.43 -4.73
C GLU A 119 -2.38 13.54 -3.66
N ASP A 120 -3.55 12.94 -3.89
CA ASP A 120 -4.69 12.94 -2.97
C ASP A 120 -4.94 11.58 -2.30
N ARG A 121 -3.88 10.77 -2.17
CA ARG A 121 -3.96 9.41 -1.64
C ARG A 121 -3.17 9.24 -0.34
N ALA A 122 -3.52 8.20 0.41
CA ALA A 122 -2.80 7.82 1.62
C ALA A 122 -1.75 6.75 1.31
N ILE A 123 -0.51 6.96 1.78
CA ILE A 123 0.43 5.85 2.03
C ILE A 123 0.03 5.24 3.38
N THR A 124 -0.41 3.99 3.39
CA THR A 124 -0.79 3.27 4.62
C THR A 124 0.29 2.29 5.03
N PHE A 125 0.71 2.33 6.30
CA PHE A 125 1.61 1.34 6.89
C PHE A 125 0.82 0.29 7.68
N HIS A 126 1.04 -0.99 7.41
CA HIS A 126 0.36 -2.13 8.01
C HIS A 126 1.30 -2.97 8.89
N CYS A 127 0.96 -3.09 10.18
CA CYS A 127 1.60 -4.03 11.12
C CYS A 127 0.54 -4.66 12.01
N GLY A 128 0.17 -5.91 11.70
CA GLY A 128 -1.00 -6.51 12.35
C GLY A 128 -2.24 -5.67 12.08
N SER A 129 -2.84 -5.12 13.13
CA SER A 129 -4.04 -4.25 13.07
C SER A 129 -3.74 -2.74 13.13
N LEU A 130 -2.48 -2.33 12.98
CA LEU A 130 -2.10 -0.92 13.04
C LEU A 130 -1.95 -0.33 11.62
N CYS A 131 -2.58 0.83 11.44
CA CYS A 131 -2.61 1.60 10.21
C CYS A 131 -2.04 3.01 10.49
N GLY A 132 -1.31 3.61 9.56
CA GLY A 132 -0.90 5.02 9.66
C GLY A 132 -0.73 5.66 8.29
N THR A 133 -0.95 6.99 8.19
CA THR A 133 -0.82 7.74 6.92
C THR A 133 0.31 8.75 6.92
N LEU A 134 0.90 9.01 5.75
CA LEU A 134 1.83 10.12 5.58
C LEU A 134 1.06 11.45 5.60
N SER A 135 1.31 12.29 6.62
CA SER A 135 0.94 13.70 6.59
C SER A 135 2.12 14.51 6.10
N THR A 136 1.96 15.30 5.03
CA THR A 136 2.99 16.26 4.60
C THR A 136 3.10 17.36 5.64
N GLY A 137 4.14 17.32 6.46
CA GLY A 137 4.57 18.48 7.24
C GLY A 137 5.38 19.37 6.31
N THR A 138 4.86 20.56 5.96
CA THR A 138 5.74 21.61 5.47
C THR A 138 6.68 21.97 6.61
N HIS A 139 7.96 21.62 6.49
CA HIS A 139 8.99 22.26 7.29
C HIS A 139 8.94 23.76 6.96
N LYS A 140 8.35 24.55 7.86
CA LYS A 140 8.57 25.99 7.92
C LYS A 140 9.85 26.27 8.69
#